data_AF-A0A1V1PRM1-F1
#
_entry.id   AF-A0A1V1PRM1-F1
#
_cell.length_a   1.000
_cell.length_b   1.000
_cell.length_c   1.000
_cell.angle_alpha   90.00
_cell.angle_beta   90.00
_cell.angle_gamma   90.00
#
_symmetry.space_group_name_H-M   'P 1'
#
loop_
_entity.id
_entity.type
_entity.pdbx_description
1 polymer ?
#
loop_
_entity_poly.entity_id
_entity_poly.type
_entity_poly.pdbx_seq_one_letter_code
_entity_poly.pdbx_strand_id
1 'polypeptide(L)'
;MSRPTLRAVVIGIPLVLGLIGAALIAVERDEVLARAEPPQLVEGANRPSNLSESLRDNWLWLPSPDHALAWLTLLLVIGTAALAYYTANLWKEARTSTKLTLENLLESHRREVRAYVNIASARITYNVQTRLWESRIEFRNFGRTPAQRVRIFGVLELHTWPLSPAALKPINAEDPDASNFVLGPSSGRTKIDLLSVQGYEALYGVDYQKLKTATYDAPADQMLVAHGQIHYIDAFQQPRVTSYRYYVGGKEGLHDEVRWDQFTKDRALRDGDVTFRMAAHSAGNEAT
;
A
#
# COMPACT_ATOMS: atom_id res chain seq x y z
N MET A 1 -10.75 3.14 -17.62
CA MET A 1 -12.17 2.80 -17.43
C MET A 1 -12.82 3.88 -16.59
N SER A 2 -13.61 4.75 -17.21
CA SER A 2 -14.31 5.85 -16.55
C SER A 2 -15.51 5.32 -15.77
N ARG A 3 -15.57 5.59 -14.46
CA ARG A 3 -16.75 5.29 -13.65
C ARG A 3 -17.88 6.27 -14.02
N PRO A 4 -19.11 5.80 -14.25
CA PRO A 4 -20.25 6.70 -14.46
C PRO A 4 -20.53 7.46 -13.16
N THR A 5 -20.53 8.78 -13.24
CA THR A 5 -20.87 9.69 -12.16
C THR A 5 -22.36 9.59 -11.85
N LEU A 6 -22.69 9.00 -10.69
CA LEU A 6 -24.00 9.08 -10.04
C LEU A 6 -24.31 10.56 -9.70
N ARG A 7 -24.75 11.34 -10.69
CA ARG A 7 -25.21 12.74 -10.49
C ARG A 7 -26.69 12.94 -10.80
N ALA A 8 -27.43 11.92 -11.23
CA ALA A 8 -28.79 12.10 -11.74
C ALA A 8 -29.95 11.83 -10.75
N VAL A 9 -29.71 11.21 -9.57
CA VAL A 9 -30.83 10.71 -8.73
C VAL A 9 -31.22 11.65 -7.59
N VAL A 10 -30.41 12.66 -7.25
CA VAL A 10 -30.69 13.55 -6.09
C VAL A 10 -31.75 14.62 -6.39
N ILE A 11 -32.15 14.82 -7.65
CA ILE A 11 -33.05 15.93 -8.04
C ILE A 11 -34.55 15.59 -7.79
N GLY A 12 -34.92 14.31 -7.60
CA GLY A 12 -36.33 13.91 -7.48
C GLY A 12 -36.96 13.98 -6.08
N ILE A 13 -36.16 13.89 -5.01
CA ILE A 13 -36.66 13.86 -3.62
C ILE A 13 -37.22 15.22 -3.14
N PRO A 14 -36.63 16.40 -3.43
CA PRO A 14 -37.17 17.67 -2.92
C PRO A 14 -38.52 18.03 -3.56
N LEU A 15 -38.83 17.53 -4.76
CA LEU A 15 -40.06 17.85 -5.47
C LEU A 15 -41.28 17.11 -4.89
N VAL A 16 -41.08 15.86 -4.45
CA VAL A 16 -42.14 15.07 -3.78
C VAL A 16 -42.39 15.58 -2.36
N LEU A 17 -41.35 15.94 -1.61
CA LEU A 17 -41.50 16.57 -0.28
C LEU A 17 -42.17 17.96 -0.37
N GLY A 18 -41.88 18.73 -1.42
CA GLY A 18 -42.54 20.02 -1.66
C GLY A 18 -44.06 19.89 -1.90
N LEU A 19 -44.48 18.87 -2.66
CA LEU A 19 -45.90 18.61 -2.92
C LEU A 19 -46.66 18.13 -1.67
N ILE A 20 -46.04 17.28 -0.84
CA ILE A 20 -46.64 16.82 0.42
C ILE A 20 -46.72 17.98 1.42
N GLY A 21 -45.68 18.82 1.51
CA GLY A 21 -45.68 20.02 2.37
C GLY A 21 -46.77 21.03 1.96
N ALA A 22 -46.97 21.26 0.67
CA ALA A 22 -48.03 22.14 0.18
C ALA A 22 -49.43 21.62 0.51
N ALA A 23 -49.65 20.30 0.45
CA ALA A 23 -50.92 19.69 0.84
C ALA A 23 -51.17 19.77 2.36
N LEU A 24 -50.14 19.62 3.19
CA LEU A 24 -50.27 19.76 4.64
C LEU A 24 -50.61 21.21 5.06
N ILE A 25 -49.95 22.18 4.42
CA ILE A 25 -50.22 23.62 4.65
C ILE A 25 -51.66 23.98 4.26
N ALA A 26 -52.21 23.36 3.22
CA ALA A 26 -53.60 23.60 2.82
C ALA A 26 -54.61 23.09 3.87
N VAL A 27 -54.37 21.91 4.46
CA VAL A 27 -55.24 21.32 5.49
C VAL A 27 -55.22 22.15 6.78
N GLU A 28 -54.05 22.64 7.21
CA GLU A 28 -53.94 23.46 8.42
C GLU A 28 -54.59 24.84 8.26
N ARG A 29 -54.66 25.36 7.03
CA ARG A 29 -55.33 26.63 6.72
C ARG A 29 -56.85 26.56 6.85
N ASP A 30 -57.45 25.42 6.51
CA ASP A 30 -58.90 25.21 6.64
C ASP A 30 -59.34 25.03 8.10
N GLU A 31 -58.51 24.42 8.96
CA GLU A 31 -58.79 24.35 10.41
C GLU A 31 -58.68 25.72 11.10
N VAL A 32 -57.73 26.56 10.69
CA VAL A 32 -57.59 27.93 11.22
C VAL A 32 -58.77 28.80 10.80
N LEU A 33 -59.29 28.64 9.58
CA LEU A 33 -60.49 29.33 9.12
C LEU A 33 -61.77 28.84 9.83
N ALA A 34 -61.83 27.58 10.25
CA ALA A 34 -62.95 27.03 11.02
C ALA A 34 -62.99 27.52 12.48
N ARG A 35 -61.88 28.04 13.03
CA ARG A 35 -61.79 28.60 14.40
C ARG A 35 -61.87 30.12 14.46
N ALA A 36 -61.88 30.82 13.33
CA ALA A 36 -62.08 32.26 13.32
C ALA A 36 -63.54 32.56 13.69
N GLU A 37 -63.76 33.31 14.77
CA GLU A 37 -65.07 33.82 15.15
C GLU A 37 -65.71 34.56 13.97
N PRO A 38 -67.02 34.35 13.71
CA PRO A 38 -67.67 34.97 12.57
C PRO A 38 -67.57 36.49 12.69
N PRO A 39 -67.05 37.20 11.66
CA PRO A 39 -67.04 38.65 11.67
C PRO A 39 -68.47 39.15 11.84
N GLN A 40 -68.66 40.07 12.79
CA GLN A 40 -69.95 40.70 13.03
C GLN A 40 -70.48 41.29 11.72
N LEU A 41 -71.67 40.83 11.34
CA LEU A 41 -72.32 41.13 10.08
C LEU A 41 -72.61 42.62 9.99
N VAL A 42 -71.87 43.33 9.13
CA VAL A 42 -72.27 44.65 8.64
C VAL A 42 -73.47 44.44 7.72
N GLU A 43 -74.63 44.78 8.25
CA GLU A 43 -75.94 44.69 7.62
C GLU A 43 -76.05 45.78 6.55
N GLY A 44 -75.91 45.43 5.27
CA GLY A 44 -76.18 46.39 4.19
C GLY A 44 -75.32 46.25 2.93
N ALA A 45 -75.16 45.04 2.39
CA ALA A 45 -74.60 44.87 1.05
C ALA A 45 -75.44 43.88 0.25
N ASN A 46 -76.08 44.40 -0.80
CA ASN A 46 -76.86 43.64 -1.79
C ASN A 46 -76.03 42.45 -2.32
N ARG A 47 -76.35 41.25 -1.84
CA ARG A 47 -75.78 40.00 -2.31
C ARG A 47 -76.24 39.75 -3.75
N PRO A 48 -75.33 39.69 -4.75
CA PRO A 48 -75.69 39.17 -6.06
C PRO A 48 -75.99 37.67 -5.92
N SER A 49 -77.27 37.30 -6.05
CA SER A 49 -77.80 35.94 -5.89
C SER A 49 -77.30 34.91 -6.91
N ASN A 50 -76.50 35.32 -7.89
CA ASN A 50 -76.26 34.52 -9.10
C ASN A 50 -74.86 33.90 -9.17
N LEU A 51 -74.00 34.10 -8.16
CA LEU A 51 -72.64 33.50 -8.11
C LEU A 51 -72.59 32.12 -7.43
N SER A 52 -73.69 31.67 -6.81
CA SER A 52 -73.71 30.41 -6.04
C SER A 52 -74.02 29.16 -6.86
N GLU A 53 -74.60 29.31 -8.06
CA GLU A 53 -74.92 28.16 -8.92
C GLU A 53 -73.71 27.72 -9.76
N SER A 54 -72.91 28.65 -10.31
CA SER A 54 -71.76 28.28 -11.16
C SER A 54 -70.57 27.67 -10.41
N LEU A 55 -70.43 27.93 -9.11
CA LEU A 55 -69.40 27.30 -8.27
C LEU A 55 -69.80 25.92 -7.75
N ARG A 56 -71.10 25.60 -7.70
CA ARG A 56 -71.57 24.25 -7.32
C ARG A 56 -71.38 23.24 -8.44
N ASP A 57 -71.55 23.65 -9.70
CA ASP A 57 -71.45 22.73 -10.84
C ASP A 57 -70.00 22.37 -11.21
N ASN A 58 -69.01 23.20 -10.83
CA ASN A 58 -67.59 22.88 -11.02
C ASN A 58 -66.98 22.02 -9.89
N TRP A 59 -67.67 21.88 -8.74
CA TRP A 59 -67.23 21.03 -7.63
C TRP A 59 -67.52 19.53 -7.90
N LEU A 60 -68.40 19.23 -8.85
CA LEU A 60 -68.79 17.86 -9.25
C LEU A 60 -67.76 17.11 -10.11
N TRP A 61 -66.64 17.75 -10.47
CA TRP A 61 -65.49 17.08 -11.08
C TRP A 61 -64.48 16.53 -10.07
N LEU A 62 -64.72 16.73 -8.76
CA LEU A 62 -63.97 15.99 -7.76
C LEU A 62 -64.35 14.51 -7.88
N PRO A 63 -63.37 13.63 -8.15
CA PRO A 63 -63.62 12.20 -8.21
C PRO A 63 -64.29 11.79 -6.90
N SER A 64 -65.29 10.89 -6.96
CA SER A 64 -65.99 10.42 -5.76
C SER A 64 -64.98 10.05 -4.67
N PRO A 65 -65.28 10.26 -3.37
CA PRO A 65 -64.32 10.05 -2.28
C PRO A 65 -63.63 8.67 -2.33
N ASP A 66 -64.32 7.67 -2.87
CA ASP A 66 -63.79 6.32 -3.11
C ASP A 66 -62.64 6.30 -4.15
N HIS A 67 -62.75 7.08 -5.23
CA HIS A 67 -61.69 7.19 -6.24
C HIS A 67 -60.46 7.94 -5.70
N ALA A 68 -60.65 8.98 -4.88
CA ALA A 68 -59.55 9.68 -4.24
C ALA A 68 -58.76 8.76 -3.29
N LEU A 69 -59.48 7.95 -2.49
CA LEU A 69 -58.87 6.94 -1.63
C LEU A 69 -58.12 5.86 -2.44
N ALA A 70 -58.70 5.40 -3.56
CA ALA A 70 -58.06 4.44 -4.45
C ALA A 70 -56.74 4.99 -5.05
N TRP A 71 -56.71 6.26 -5.45
CA TRP A 71 -55.48 6.89 -5.94
C TRP A 71 -54.42 7.05 -4.86
N LEU A 72 -54.81 7.46 -3.65
CA LEU A 72 -53.88 7.60 -2.52
C LEU A 72 -53.28 6.25 -2.12
N THR A 73 -54.10 5.21 -2.03
CA THR A 73 -53.64 3.85 -1.74
C THR A 73 -52.71 3.32 -2.82
N LEU A 74 -53.01 3.56 -4.11
CA LEU A 74 -52.12 3.21 -5.21
C LEU A 74 -50.76 3.94 -5.10
N LEU A 75 -50.77 5.24 -4.81
CA LEU A 75 -49.56 6.03 -4.61
C LEU A 75 -48.73 5.47 -3.45
N LEU A 76 -49.37 5.15 -2.33
CA LEU A 76 -48.72 4.54 -1.17
C LEU A 76 -48.07 3.19 -1.51
N VAL A 77 -48.76 2.34 -2.28
CA VAL A 77 -48.23 1.05 -2.74
C VAL A 77 -47.01 1.24 -3.63
N ILE A 78 -47.08 2.19 -4.59
CA ILE A 78 -45.95 2.51 -5.47
C ILE A 78 -44.76 3.05 -4.66
N GLY A 79 -45.01 3.96 -3.71
CA GLY A 79 -43.99 4.51 -2.82
C GLY A 79 -43.32 3.44 -1.97
N THR A 80 -44.11 2.53 -1.40
CA THR A 80 -43.61 1.40 -0.61
C THR A 80 -42.78 0.43 -1.46
N ALA A 81 -43.23 0.11 -2.67
CA ALA A 81 -42.50 -0.75 -3.60
C ALA A 81 -41.17 -0.10 -4.04
N ALA A 82 -41.18 1.20 -4.34
CA ALA A 82 -39.97 1.94 -4.66
C ALA A 82 -38.98 1.94 -3.49
N LEU A 83 -39.46 2.18 -2.26
CA LEU A 83 -38.63 2.14 -1.05
C LEU A 83 -38.01 0.75 -0.86
N ALA A 84 -38.81 -0.32 -0.97
CA ALA A 84 -38.32 -1.69 -0.86
C ALA A 84 -37.25 -2.03 -1.91
N TYR A 85 -37.43 -1.55 -3.15
CA TYR A 85 -36.44 -1.69 -4.22
C TYR A 85 -35.12 -0.96 -3.90
N TYR A 86 -35.18 0.29 -3.42
CA TYR A 86 -33.98 1.03 -3.01
C TYR A 86 -33.28 0.37 -1.82
N THR A 87 -34.02 -0.06 -0.80
CA THR A 87 -33.47 -0.80 0.33
C THR A 87 -32.78 -2.08 -0.12
N ALA A 88 -33.39 -2.86 -1.02
CA ALA A 88 -32.78 -4.08 -1.55
C ALA A 88 -31.47 -3.80 -2.32
N ASN A 89 -31.41 -2.73 -3.11
CA ASN A 89 -30.20 -2.33 -3.82
C ASN A 89 -29.08 -1.86 -2.88
N LEU A 90 -29.42 -1.04 -1.86
CA LEU A 90 -28.46 -0.62 -0.83
C LEU A 90 -27.87 -1.82 -0.08
N TRP A 91 -28.71 -2.81 0.26
CA TRP A 91 -28.24 -4.05 0.89
C TRP A 91 -27.30 -4.85 -0.02
N LYS A 92 -27.58 -4.89 -1.33
CA LYS A 92 -26.71 -5.56 -2.30
C LYS A 92 -25.35 -4.87 -2.40
N GLU A 93 -25.34 -3.55 -2.52
CA GLU A 93 -24.10 -2.75 -2.58
C GLU A 93 -23.29 -2.86 -1.29
N ALA A 94 -23.94 -2.75 -0.12
CA ALA A 94 -23.31 -2.90 1.18
C ALA A 94 -22.65 -4.28 1.35
N ARG A 95 -23.29 -5.36 0.87
CA ARG A 95 -22.68 -6.69 0.89
C ARG A 95 -21.44 -6.78 -0.01
N THR A 96 -21.48 -6.17 -1.18
CA THR A 96 -20.32 -6.18 -2.09
C THR A 96 -19.15 -5.35 -1.58
N SER A 97 -19.40 -4.15 -1.03
CA SER A 97 -18.36 -3.31 -0.45
C SER A 97 -17.74 -3.96 0.77
N THR A 98 -18.57 -4.56 1.66
CA THR A 98 -18.08 -5.27 2.84
C THR A 98 -17.15 -6.41 2.47
N LYS A 99 -17.48 -7.19 1.42
CA LYS A 99 -16.60 -8.27 0.94
C LYS A 99 -15.25 -7.74 0.44
N LEU A 100 -15.26 -6.72 -0.41
CA LEU A 100 -14.03 -6.11 -0.92
C LEU A 100 -13.17 -5.51 0.20
N THR A 101 -13.80 -4.82 1.17
CA THR A 101 -13.09 -4.29 2.34
C THR A 101 -12.49 -5.40 3.18
N LEU A 102 -13.23 -6.48 3.43
CA LEU A 102 -12.73 -7.61 4.19
C LEU A 102 -11.55 -8.31 3.49
N GLU A 103 -11.65 -8.52 2.17
CA GLU A 103 -10.56 -9.07 1.36
C GLU A 103 -9.30 -8.19 1.42
N ASN A 104 -9.46 -6.87 1.26
CA ASN A 104 -8.35 -5.91 1.36
C ASN A 104 -7.72 -5.87 2.76
N LEU A 105 -8.54 -5.99 3.82
CA LEU A 105 -8.06 -6.06 5.20
C LEU A 105 -7.29 -7.37 5.45
N LEU A 106 -7.80 -8.49 4.95
CA LEU A 106 -7.12 -9.79 5.04
C LEU A 106 -5.80 -9.78 4.28
N GLU A 107 -5.75 -9.19 3.09
CA GLU A 107 -4.52 -9.08 2.31
C GLU A 107 -3.50 -8.15 2.99
N SER A 108 -3.94 -6.98 3.47
CA SER A 108 -3.08 -6.05 4.21
C SER A 108 -2.51 -6.70 5.46
N HIS A 109 -3.36 -7.37 6.25
CA HIS A 109 -2.92 -8.09 7.44
C HIS A 109 -1.94 -9.22 7.09
N ARG A 110 -2.18 -9.95 5.99
CA ARG A 110 -1.25 -10.98 5.49
C ARG A 110 0.11 -10.37 5.12
N ARG A 111 0.13 -9.20 4.48
CA ARG A 111 1.36 -8.46 4.15
C ARG A 111 2.06 -7.93 5.40
N GLU A 112 1.35 -7.51 6.44
CA GLU A 112 1.97 -7.03 7.67
C GLU A 112 2.59 -8.16 8.51
N VAL A 113 1.98 -9.35 8.48
CA VAL A 113 2.38 -10.48 9.33
C VAL A 113 3.44 -11.36 8.67
N ARG A 114 3.60 -11.34 7.34
CA ARG A 114 4.57 -12.19 6.63
C ARG A 114 6.01 -11.94 7.08
N ALA A 115 6.84 -12.97 6.91
CA ALA A 115 8.27 -12.87 7.08
C ALA A 115 8.88 -12.03 5.94
N TYR A 116 9.88 -11.21 6.26
CA TYR A 116 10.60 -10.36 5.32
C TYR A 116 12.09 -10.47 5.60
N VAL A 117 12.76 -11.42 4.94
CA VAL A 117 14.21 -11.57 5.11
C VAL A 117 14.91 -10.63 4.15
N ASN A 118 15.66 -9.68 4.69
CA ASN A 118 16.46 -8.73 3.90
C ASN A 118 17.83 -8.52 4.55
N ILE A 119 18.72 -7.82 3.85
CA ILE A 119 20.01 -7.40 4.39
C ILE A 119 19.77 -6.29 5.41
N ALA A 120 20.23 -6.49 6.63
CA ALA A 120 20.29 -5.46 7.67
C ALA A 120 21.58 -4.65 7.57
N SER A 121 22.71 -5.31 7.30
CA SER A 121 23.98 -4.63 7.06
C SER A 121 24.83 -5.45 6.10
N ALA A 122 25.61 -4.78 5.24
CA ALA A 122 26.58 -5.42 4.36
C ALA A 122 27.88 -4.64 4.43
N ARG A 123 29.00 -5.36 4.50
CA ARG A 123 30.34 -4.78 4.55
C ARG A 123 31.28 -5.63 3.71
N ILE A 124 32.18 -4.99 2.99
CA ILE A 124 33.35 -5.64 2.40
C ILE A 124 34.57 -5.12 3.15
N THR A 125 35.29 -6.02 3.80
CA THR A 125 36.46 -5.72 4.63
C THR A 125 37.70 -6.38 4.04
N TYR A 126 38.83 -5.68 4.09
CA TYR A 126 40.12 -6.26 3.76
C TYR A 126 40.84 -6.69 5.03
N ASN A 127 41.09 -7.97 5.17
CA ASN A 127 41.83 -8.51 6.30
C ASN A 127 43.33 -8.43 6.02
N VAL A 128 44.05 -7.65 6.83
CA VAL A 128 45.48 -7.36 6.61
C VAL A 128 46.35 -8.59 6.90
N GLN A 129 45.95 -9.44 7.85
CA GLN A 129 46.69 -10.63 8.22
C GLN A 129 46.61 -11.69 7.13
N THR A 130 45.40 -11.96 6.65
CA THR A 130 45.17 -12.97 5.59
C THR A 130 45.39 -12.41 4.19
N ARG A 131 45.41 -11.08 4.04
CA ARG A 131 45.42 -10.34 2.76
C ARG A 131 44.25 -10.70 1.86
N LEU A 132 43.09 -11.03 2.46
CA LEU A 132 41.88 -11.41 1.73
C LEU A 132 40.78 -10.37 1.92
N TRP A 133 40.00 -10.20 0.86
CA TRP A 133 38.74 -9.49 0.93
C TRP A 133 37.65 -10.44 1.43
N GLU A 134 36.90 -9.97 2.42
CA GLU A 134 35.78 -10.66 3.04
C GLU A 134 34.52 -9.82 2.84
N SER A 135 33.41 -10.44 2.44
CA SER A 135 32.09 -9.82 2.54
C SER A 135 31.38 -10.35 3.76
N ARG A 136 31.01 -9.45 4.68
CA ARG A 136 30.20 -9.76 5.86
C ARG A 136 28.81 -9.17 5.64
N ILE A 137 27.83 -10.05 5.42
CA ILE A 137 26.44 -9.66 5.19
C ILE A 137 25.59 -10.17 6.33
N GLU A 138 24.95 -9.26 7.04
CA GLU A 138 23.98 -9.53 8.07
C GLU A 138 22.57 -9.53 7.47
N PHE A 139 21.91 -10.67 7.57
CA PHE A 139 20.53 -10.86 7.14
C PHE A 139 19.63 -10.80 8.36
N ARG A 140 18.49 -10.13 8.25
CA ARG A 140 17.51 -10.03 9.32
C ARG A 140 16.11 -10.28 8.78
N ASN A 141 15.29 -10.94 9.60
CA ASN A 141 13.87 -11.01 9.34
C ASN A 141 13.18 -9.76 9.93
N PHE A 142 12.72 -8.87 9.06
CA PHE A 142 11.96 -7.67 9.39
C PHE A 142 10.46 -7.93 9.57
N GLY A 143 10.01 -9.16 9.29
CA GLY A 143 8.61 -9.58 9.46
C GLY A 143 8.26 -9.99 10.88
N ARG A 144 6.95 -10.14 11.12
CA ARG A 144 6.41 -10.56 12.43
C ARG A 144 6.38 -12.08 12.63
N THR A 145 6.48 -12.85 11.56
CA THR A 145 6.51 -14.32 11.61
C THR A 145 7.89 -14.89 11.28
N PRO A 146 8.23 -16.09 11.78
CA PRO A 146 9.48 -16.76 11.44
C PRO A 146 9.57 -17.07 9.94
N ALA A 147 10.75 -16.90 9.35
CA ALA A 147 11.08 -17.40 8.03
C ALA A 147 11.60 -18.84 8.16
N GLN A 148 10.96 -19.79 7.47
CA GLN A 148 11.34 -21.20 7.50
C GLN A 148 12.23 -21.55 6.30
N ARG A 149 13.07 -22.58 6.47
CA ARG A 149 13.94 -23.13 5.41
C ARG A 149 14.75 -22.05 4.68
N VAL A 150 15.26 -21.09 5.45
CA VAL A 150 16.06 -19.99 4.92
C VAL A 150 17.36 -20.55 4.36
N ARG A 151 17.62 -20.27 3.09
CA ARG A 151 18.83 -20.57 2.36
C ARG A 151 19.41 -19.27 1.80
N ILE A 152 20.67 -19.02 2.11
CA ILE A 152 21.37 -17.81 1.67
C ILE A 152 22.45 -18.23 0.69
N PHE A 153 22.32 -17.75 -0.53
CA PHE A 153 23.30 -17.92 -1.59
C PHE A 153 23.96 -16.57 -1.84
N GLY A 154 25.27 -16.55 -2.03
CA GLY A 154 25.99 -15.32 -2.25
C GLY A 154 27.42 -15.58 -2.67
N VAL A 155 27.95 -14.69 -3.49
CA VAL A 155 29.31 -14.72 -4.01
C VAL A 155 29.86 -13.31 -3.93
N LEU A 156 31.13 -13.20 -3.55
CA LEU A 156 31.93 -11.99 -3.69
C LEU A 156 32.80 -12.14 -4.94
N GLU A 157 32.78 -11.14 -5.83
CA GLU A 157 33.50 -11.17 -7.12
C GLU A 157 34.20 -9.84 -7.39
N LEU A 158 35.30 -9.88 -8.15
CA LEU A 158 35.96 -8.68 -8.67
C LEU A 158 35.50 -8.46 -10.12
N HIS A 159 35.05 -7.25 -10.43
CA HIS A 159 34.57 -6.86 -11.75
C HIS A 159 35.17 -5.53 -12.20
N THR A 160 35.17 -5.31 -13.51
CA THR A 160 35.50 -4.01 -14.11
C THR A 160 34.28 -3.09 -14.10
N TRP A 161 34.47 -1.80 -13.82
CA TRP A 161 33.42 -0.79 -13.91
C TRP A 161 33.33 -0.25 -15.36
N PRO A 162 32.13 -0.02 -15.94
CA PRO A 162 30.79 -0.24 -15.36
C PRO A 162 30.35 -1.71 -15.34
N LEU A 163 29.55 -2.08 -14.33
CA LEU A 163 29.05 -3.45 -14.17
C LEU A 163 28.05 -3.81 -15.28
N SER A 164 28.35 -4.82 -16.07
CA SER A 164 27.35 -5.49 -16.89
C SER A 164 26.60 -6.53 -16.06
N PRO A 165 25.25 -6.50 -15.97
CA PRO A 165 24.49 -7.51 -15.22
C PRO A 165 24.73 -8.94 -15.70
N ALA A 166 25.08 -9.12 -16.98
CA ALA A 166 25.37 -10.43 -17.57
C ALA A 166 26.76 -10.97 -17.19
N ALA A 167 27.65 -10.14 -16.63
CA ALA A 167 28.97 -10.56 -16.19
C ALA A 167 28.95 -11.26 -14.82
N LEU A 168 27.89 -11.05 -14.02
CA LEU A 168 27.75 -11.68 -12.70
C LEU A 168 27.52 -13.18 -12.85
N LYS A 169 28.21 -13.99 -12.04
CA LYS A 169 27.98 -15.44 -12.08
C LYS A 169 26.54 -15.77 -11.69
N PRO A 170 25.90 -16.74 -12.36
CA PRO A 170 24.58 -17.18 -11.96
C PRO A 170 24.65 -17.81 -10.57
N ILE A 171 23.67 -17.48 -9.72
CA ILE A 171 23.53 -18.09 -8.40
C ILE A 171 22.91 -19.47 -8.56
N ASN A 172 23.64 -20.51 -8.13
CA ASN A 172 23.10 -21.87 -8.10
C ASN A 172 22.17 -22.04 -6.89
N ALA A 173 20.86 -21.89 -7.11
CA ALA A 173 19.84 -22.07 -6.07
C ALA A 173 19.67 -23.55 -5.62
N GLU A 174 20.27 -24.48 -6.35
CA GLU A 174 20.21 -25.92 -6.08
C GLU A 174 21.44 -26.43 -5.32
N ASP A 175 22.34 -25.53 -4.89
CA ASP A 175 23.52 -25.90 -4.11
C ASP A 175 23.11 -26.70 -2.86
N PRO A 176 23.48 -28.00 -2.77
CA PRO A 176 23.11 -28.85 -1.64
C PRO A 176 23.78 -28.44 -0.34
N ASP A 177 24.90 -27.72 -0.42
CA ASP A 177 25.67 -27.25 0.73
C ASP A 177 25.12 -25.92 1.28
N ALA A 178 24.09 -25.36 0.65
CA ALA A 178 23.43 -24.15 1.13
C ALA A 178 22.85 -24.36 2.53
N SER A 179 23.23 -23.46 3.45
CA SER A 179 22.70 -23.45 4.81
C SER A 179 21.17 -23.50 4.83
N ASN A 180 20.60 -24.31 5.72
CA ASN A 180 19.15 -24.45 5.87
C ASN A 180 18.77 -24.23 7.34
N PHE A 181 18.13 -23.11 7.66
CA PHE A 181 17.80 -22.76 9.04
C PHE A 181 16.49 -21.98 9.13
N VAL A 182 16.03 -21.73 10.36
CA VAL A 182 14.85 -20.89 10.65
C VAL A 182 15.33 -19.55 11.18
N LEU A 183 14.79 -18.46 10.66
CA LEU A 183 15.10 -17.11 11.13
C LEU A 183 13.87 -16.50 11.81
N GLY A 184 13.93 -16.40 13.14
CA GLY A 184 12.86 -15.83 13.95
C GLY A 184 12.61 -14.34 13.66
N PRO A 185 11.46 -13.79 14.08
CA PRO A 185 11.19 -12.36 13.95
C PRO A 185 12.31 -11.53 14.58
N SER A 186 12.73 -10.46 13.90
CA SER A 186 13.83 -9.58 14.35
C SER A 186 15.20 -10.25 14.56
N SER A 187 15.33 -11.56 14.32
CA SER A 187 16.58 -12.29 14.47
C SER A 187 17.48 -12.04 13.26
N GLY A 188 18.79 -11.95 13.53
CA GLY A 188 19.82 -11.73 12.53
C GLY A 188 20.70 -12.97 12.33
N ARG A 189 21.30 -13.10 11.16
CA ARG A 189 22.39 -14.06 10.90
C ARG A 189 23.41 -13.43 9.97
N THR A 190 24.69 -13.61 10.29
CA THR A 190 25.79 -13.13 9.45
C THR A 190 26.29 -14.25 8.57
N LYS A 191 26.44 -13.97 7.27
CA LYS A 191 27.23 -14.78 6.33
C LYS A 191 28.54 -14.06 6.06
N ILE A 192 29.61 -14.83 6.03
CA ILE A 192 30.93 -14.34 5.64
C ILE A 192 31.29 -15.06 4.34
N ASP A 193 31.32 -14.30 3.26
CA ASP A 193 31.75 -14.77 1.95
C ASP A 193 33.18 -14.31 1.73
N LEU A 194 34.09 -15.28 1.61
CA LEU A 194 35.44 -15.01 1.15
C LEU A 194 35.42 -14.89 -0.37
N LEU A 195 36.29 -14.05 -0.92
CA LEU A 195 36.47 -13.95 -2.36
C LEU A 195 36.99 -15.30 -2.90
N SER A 196 36.07 -16.15 -3.36
CA SER A 196 36.36 -17.50 -3.85
C SER A 196 36.97 -17.40 -5.26
N VAL A 197 38.29 -17.26 -5.33
CA VAL A 197 39.02 -17.39 -6.59
C VAL A 197 39.61 -18.80 -6.66
N GLN A 198 38.91 -19.69 -7.36
CA GLN A 198 39.57 -20.82 -7.99
C GLN A 198 40.62 -20.25 -8.95
N GLY A 199 41.88 -20.18 -8.50
CA GLY A 199 42.98 -19.45 -9.15
C GLY A 199 43.67 -18.48 -8.20
N TYR A 200 44.22 -19.00 -7.10
CA TYR A 200 44.73 -18.30 -5.91
C TYR A 200 45.87 -17.27 -6.11
N GLU A 201 46.29 -16.95 -7.33
CA GLU A 201 47.38 -16.00 -7.57
C GLU A 201 46.92 -14.58 -7.95
N ALA A 202 45.65 -14.39 -8.35
CA ALA A 202 45.22 -13.12 -8.93
C ALA A 202 44.81 -12.02 -7.94
N LEU A 203 44.81 -12.29 -6.62
CA LEU A 203 44.22 -11.37 -5.63
C LEU A 203 45.01 -11.20 -4.32
N TYR A 204 46.18 -11.82 -4.20
CA TYR A 204 47.25 -11.27 -3.35
C TYR A 204 47.71 -9.96 -3.98
N GLY A 205 47.05 -8.85 -3.64
CA GLY A 205 47.35 -7.55 -4.22
C GLY A 205 46.52 -7.19 -5.45
N VAL A 206 45.20 -7.42 -5.45
CA VAL A 206 44.37 -6.35 -6.06
C VAL A 206 44.75 -5.11 -5.29
N ASP A 207 45.49 -4.28 -6.00
CA ASP A 207 46.12 -3.12 -5.44
C ASP A 207 45.00 -2.33 -4.83
N TYR A 208 44.98 -2.24 -3.51
CA TYR A 208 44.01 -1.44 -2.78
C TYR A 208 43.96 -0.04 -3.39
N GLN A 209 45.04 0.44 -4.01
CA GLN A 209 45.06 1.67 -4.82
C GLN A 209 44.08 1.67 -6.01
N LYS A 210 43.95 0.56 -6.76
CA LYS A 210 42.98 0.42 -7.87
C LYS A 210 41.53 0.50 -7.42
N LEU A 211 41.25 0.20 -6.14
CA LEU A 211 39.93 0.37 -5.54
C LEU A 211 39.78 1.73 -4.83
N LYS A 212 40.88 2.30 -4.32
CA LYS A 212 40.92 3.50 -3.47
C LYS A 212 40.62 4.79 -4.21
N THR A 213 41.17 4.97 -5.40
CA THR A 213 41.02 6.22 -6.14
C THR A 213 39.79 6.16 -7.02
N ALA A 214 38.63 6.47 -6.44
CA ALA A 214 37.52 6.95 -7.26
C ALA A 214 36.99 8.27 -6.73
N THR A 215 36.82 9.21 -7.64
CA THR A 215 35.90 10.32 -7.48
C THR A 215 34.74 10.11 -8.43
N TYR A 216 33.64 10.85 -8.25
CA TYR A 216 32.50 10.78 -9.18
C TYR A 216 32.92 11.02 -10.64
N ASP A 217 33.94 11.86 -10.87
CA ASP A 217 34.47 12.23 -12.18
C ASP A 217 35.55 11.27 -12.71
N ALA A 218 36.18 10.48 -11.85
CA ALA A 218 37.20 9.49 -12.19
C ALA A 218 36.92 8.19 -11.41
N PRO A 219 35.98 7.35 -11.88
CA PRO A 219 35.64 6.11 -11.21
C PRO A 219 36.84 5.16 -11.20
N ALA A 220 36.94 4.33 -10.17
CA ALA A 220 37.88 3.22 -10.15
C ALA A 220 37.52 2.23 -11.27
N ASP A 221 38.52 1.76 -12.01
CA ASP A 221 38.33 0.77 -13.09
C ASP A 221 37.81 -0.57 -12.56
N GLN A 222 38.02 -0.85 -11.28
CA GLN A 222 37.65 -2.10 -10.64
C GLN A 222 36.66 -1.87 -9.49
N MET A 223 35.87 -2.89 -9.21
CA MET A 223 34.95 -2.95 -8.08
C MET A 223 34.85 -4.38 -7.55
N LEU A 224 34.60 -4.48 -6.25
CA LEU A 224 34.18 -5.71 -5.60
C LEU A 224 32.66 -5.74 -5.53
N VAL A 225 32.05 -6.82 -5.98
CA VAL A 225 30.59 -7.00 -6.02
C VAL A 225 30.24 -8.23 -5.19
N ALA A 226 29.49 -8.02 -4.10
CA ALA A 226 28.83 -9.08 -3.36
C ALA A 226 27.37 -9.17 -3.82
N HIS A 227 26.97 -10.30 -4.39
CA HIS A 227 25.60 -10.49 -4.84
C HIS A 227 25.09 -11.89 -4.55
N GLY A 228 23.77 -12.05 -4.49
CA GLY A 228 23.19 -13.30 -4.07
C GLY A 228 21.66 -13.32 -4.05
N GLN A 229 21.14 -14.40 -3.50
CA GLN A 229 19.70 -14.61 -3.32
C GLN A 229 19.43 -15.25 -1.96
N ILE A 230 18.32 -14.86 -1.35
CA ILE A 230 17.81 -15.43 -0.11
C ILE A 230 16.51 -16.15 -0.44
N HIS A 231 16.49 -17.46 -0.29
CA HIS A 231 15.31 -18.29 -0.50
C HIS A 231 14.73 -18.67 0.86
N TYR A 232 13.43 -18.52 1.06
CA TYR A 232 12.77 -18.89 2.31
C TYR A 232 11.28 -19.20 2.09
N ILE A 233 10.67 -19.84 3.08
CA ILE A 233 9.23 -20.10 3.14
C ILE A 233 8.63 -19.24 4.25
N ASP A 234 7.59 -18.46 3.93
CA ASP A 234 6.88 -17.67 4.94
C ASP A 234 5.91 -18.52 5.77
N ALA A 235 5.33 -17.93 6.82
CA ALA A 235 4.35 -18.62 7.68
C ALA A 235 3.09 -19.09 6.93
N PHE A 236 2.84 -18.57 5.71
CA PHE A 236 1.73 -18.98 4.85
C PHE A 236 2.14 -20.05 3.83
N GLN A 237 3.28 -20.72 4.04
CA GLN A 237 3.83 -21.77 3.17
C GLN A 237 4.11 -21.29 1.73
N GLN A 238 4.31 -19.98 1.53
CA GLN A 238 4.66 -19.44 0.22
C GLN A 238 6.19 -19.32 0.09
N PRO A 239 6.78 -19.85 -1.00
CA PRO A 239 8.19 -19.65 -1.27
C PRO A 239 8.46 -18.19 -1.66
N ARG A 240 9.55 -17.64 -1.14
CA ARG A 240 9.99 -16.26 -1.36
C ARG A 240 11.44 -16.25 -1.77
N VAL A 241 11.78 -15.30 -2.63
CA VAL A 241 13.14 -15.03 -3.07
C VAL A 241 13.41 -13.56 -2.91
N THR A 242 14.53 -13.22 -2.27
CA THR A 242 15.03 -11.86 -2.16
C THR A 242 16.42 -11.81 -2.79
N SER A 243 16.52 -11.14 -3.93
CA SER A 243 17.80 -10.90 -4.59
C SER A 243 18.50 -9.70 -3.95
N TYR A 244 19.81 -9.76 -3.83
CA TYR A 244 20.60 -8.65 -3.33
C TYR A 244 21.87 -8.44 -4.13
N ARG A 245 22.35 -7.19 -4.13
CA ARG A 245 23.60 -6.78 -4.73
C ARG A 245 24.16 -5.60 -3.96
N TYR A 246 25.43 -5.68 -3.65
CA TYR A 246 26.22 -4.64 -3.00
C TYR A 246 27.58 -4.59 -3.69
N TYR A 247 28.14 -3.40 -3.88
CA TYR A 247 29.45 -3.24 -4.48
C TYR A 247 30.26 -2.12 -3.83
N VAL A 248 31.57 -2.18 -4.03
CA VAL A 248 32.57 -1.21 -3.56
C VAL A 248 33.54 -0.94 -4.70
N GLY A 249 33.96 0.32 -4.89
CA GLY A 249 34.73 0.74 -6.06
C GLY A 249 33.85 1.40 -7.13
N GLY A 250 34.28 1.41 -8.39
CA GLY A 250 33.56 2.12 -9.45
C GLY A 250 33.43 3.62 -9.14
N LYS A 251 32.21 4.18 -9.24
CA LYS A 251 31.95 5.60 -8.93
C LYS A 251 32.00 5.96 -7.44
N GLU A 252 31.73 5.00 -6.55
CA GLU A 252 31.76 5.26 -5.11
C GLU A 252 33.18 5.20 -4.53
N GLY A 253 34.09 4.49 -5.21
CA GLY A 253 35.45 4.30 -4.73
C GLY A 253 35.52 3.53 -3.43
N LEU A 254 36.66 3.66 -2.76
CA LEU A 254 36.86 3.14 -1.42
C LEU A 254 37.07 4.33 -0.48
N HIS A 255 36.05 4.66 0.30
CA HIS A 255 36.16 5.69 1.33
C HIS A 255 36.80 5.10 2.58
N ASP A 256 37.98 5.61 2.93
CA ASP A 256 38.63 5.29 4.20
C ASP A 256 37.84 5.97 5.33
N GLU A 257 36.96 5.23 6.00
CA GLU A 257 36.45 5.64 7.32
C GLU A 257 37.49 5.41 8.43
N VAL A 258 38.59 4.73 8.09
CA VAL A 258 39.74 4.53 9.00
C VAL A 258 40.56 5.82 9.04
N ARG A 259 40.42 6.57 10.13
CA ARG A 259 41.35 7.65 10.51
C ARG A 259 42.75 7.06 10.73
N TRP A 260 43.55 7.03 9.68
CA TRP A 260 44.96 6.59 9.73
C TRP A 260 45.80 7.41 10.73
N ASP A 261 45.37 8.64 11.04
CA ASP A 261 45.98 9.53 12.02
C ASP A 261 45.71 9.12 13.49
N GLN A 262 44.64 8.38 13.77
CA GLN A 262 44.29 7.93 15.12
C GLN A 262 44.75 6.51 15.45
N PHE A 263 45.18 5.74 14.44
CA PHE A 263 45.83 4.45 14.65
C PHE A 263 47.35 4.65 14.68
N THR A 264 47.93 4.70 15.88
CA THR A 264 49.37 4.42 16.01
C THR A 264 49.66 3.08 15.34
N LYS A 265 50.63 3.05 14.43
CA LYS A 265 51.03 1.87 13.63
C LYS A 265 51.10 0.57 14.47
N ASP A 266 51.43 0.69 15.76
CA ASP A 266 51.57 -0.43 16.69
C ASP A 266 50.25 -1.11 17.11
N ARG A 267 49.09 -0.42 17.05
CA ARG A 267 47.81 -1.00 17.48
C ARG A 267 47.11 -1.75 16.36
N ALA A 268 47.12 -1.20 15.14
CA ALA A 268 46.56 -1.85 13.95
C ALA A 268 47.28 -3.16 13.60
N LEU A 269 48.59 -3.23 13.85
CA LEU A 269 49.38 -4.46 13.68
C LEU A 269 49.14 -5.50 14.78
N ARG A 270 48.78 -5.07 16.00
CA ARG A 270 48.52 -5.97 17.14
C ARG A 270 47.12 -6.60 17.11
N ASP A 271 46.10 -5.82 16.77
CA ASP A 271 44.70 -6.29 16.84
C ASP A 271 44.19 -6.91 15.52
N GLY A 272 45.00 -6.92 14.46
CA GLY A 272 44.83 -7.79 13.30
C GLY A 272 43.73 -7.43 12.30
N ASP A 273 42.70 -6.71 12.71
CA ASP A 273 41.55 -6.35 11.88
C ASP A 273 41.55 -4.84 11.59
N VAL A 274 42.12 -4.44 10.45
CA VAL A 274 41.79 -3.13 9.85
C VAL A 274 40.46 -3.29 9.14
N THR A 275 39.35 -3.03 9.84
CA THR A 275 38.03 -3.03 9.22
C THR A 275 37.81 -1.74 8.45
N PHE A 276 37.80 -1.83 7.12
CA PHE A 276 37.22 -0.79 6.27
C PHE A 276 35.70 -0.86 6.41
N ARG A 277 35.10 0.22 6.91
CA ARG A 277 33.65 0.34 7.04
C ARG A 277 33.15 1.12 5.83
N MET A 278 32.17 0.54 5.15
CA MET A 278 31.56 1.17 3.99
C MET A 278 30.05 1.12 4.17
N ALA A 279 29.41 2.28 4.14
CA ALA A 279 27.97 2.41 4.21
C ALA A 279 27.40 2.08 2.83
N ALA A 280 26.71 0.95 2.71
CA ALA A 280 25.98 0.63 1.50
C ALA A 280 24.76 1.55 1.37
N HIS A 281 24.67 2.30 0.28
CA HIS A 281 23.38 2.72 -0.23
C HIS A 281 22.70 1.48 -0.80
N SER A 282 21.88 0.81 0.01
CA SER A 282 20.85 -0.07 -0.53
C SER A 282 19.98 0.82 -1.42
N ALA A 283 20.09 0.67 -2.75
CA ALA A 283 18.99 1.05 -3.63
C ALA A 283 17.80 0.22 -3.13
N GLY A 284 17.00 0.84 -2.26
CA GLY A 284 15.89 0.20 -1.58
C GLY A 284 15.06 -0.53 -2.62
N ASN A 285 14.59 -1.71 -2.26
CA ASN A 285 13.53 -2.41 -2.97
C ASN A 285 12.51 -1.37 -3.47
N GLU A 286 12.45 -1.12 -4.77
CA GLU A 286 11.28 -0.52 -5.42
C GLU A 286 10.07 -1.49 -5.39
N ALA A 287 10.03 -2.38 -4.39
CA ALA A 287 9.06 -3.44 -4.19
C ALA A 287 8.35 -3.33 -2.83
N THR A 288 8.32 -2.14 -2.24
CA THR A 288 7.32 -1.72 -1.23
C THR A 288 6.48 -0.60 -1.79
#